data_AF-A0A834VEZ0-F1
#
_entry.id   AF-A0A834VEZ0-F1
#
_cell.length_a   1.000
_cell.length_b   1.000
_cell.length_c   1.000
_cell.angle_alpha   90.00
_cell.angle_beta   90.00
_cell.angle_gamma   90.00
#
_symmetry.space_group_name_H-M   'P 1'
#
loop_
_entity.id
_entity.type
_entity.pdbx_description
1 polymer ?
#
loop_
_entity_poly.entity_id
_entity_poly.type
_entity_poly.pdbx_seq_one_letter_code
_entity_poly.pdbx_strand_id
1 'polypeptide(L)'
;MFLLINDSCLILHCDNFTHNRLKLPVKKCDGKRTLLAIWSLENNNRIANENIEDDDDALMPLKILEWPFRSNTKKTTFACGAFDETNRLVAICDSEKNLCIFDSTKNFIQVKHIRLRRNAIKIQFLCFQNKNFVLVADKSGNIYQFDGRPDESAIFEDNGLGDNFTSGELLLGHCSMLLDFIVTENKDYIISADRDEKIRISHYPNTYNILSYCLGHRDFVGTIGLIDKQTLISGSGDGSLLCWNYLHGKTLHQYQYTDDSGVGEDKERTKIKCLIVEKKWRQFFCVIFHKQSHIDIFKIIYDHQNCFEAIEKCHRISVDGFPLSIHLDSIEENIFVIQVLLAKSSTKKSIQCFQVVSDGRGPIRIAEIITKISKKFNDDVKFFESIEKSYEDEVIAFRNLSKQAHPNAF
;
A
#
# COMPACT_ATOMS: atom_id res chain seq x y z
N MET A 1 -1.36 -10.94 3.35
CA MET A 1 -0.06 -11.22 2.69
C MET A 1 0.56 -9.85 2.39
N PHE A 2 1.85 -9.66 2.59
CA PHE A 2 2.51 -8.36 2.44
C PHE A 2 3.80 -8.61 1.67
N LEU A 3 4.02 -7.84 0.63
CA LEU A 3 5.32 -7.80 -0.04
C LEU A 3 6.02 -6.54 0.48
N LEU A 4 7.21 -6.65 1.04
CA LEU A 4 7.95 -5.52 1.59
C LEU A 4 9.16 -5.33 0.71
N ILE A 5 9.40 -4.11 0.28
CA ILE A 5 10.61 -3.78 -0.44
C ILE A 5 11.12 -2.48 0.10
N ASN A 6 12.35 -2.57 0.62
CA ASN A 6 13.33 -1.58 1.00
C ASN A 6 12.88 -0.23 1.57
N ASP A 7 11.84 0.44 1.08
CA ASP A 7 11.31 1.72 1.58
C ASP A 7 9.77 1.83 1.54
N SER A 8 9.05 0.74 1.26
CA SER A 8 7.59 0.71 1.11
C SER A 8 6.97 -0.67 1.40
N CYS A 9 5.78 -0.64 2.02
CA CYS A 9 4.99 -1.83 2.32
C CYS A 9 3.92 -2.03 1.24
N LEU A 10 3.98 -3.11 0.44
CA LEU A 10 2.82 -3.59 -0.32
C LEU A 10 1.92 -4.34 0.68
N ILE A 11 0.92 -3.64 1.19
CA ILE A 11 -0.19 -4.29 1.89
C ILE A 11 -1.03 -4.98 0.82
N LEU A 12 -1.13 -6.31 0.87
CA LEU A 12 -2.15 -7.01 0.10
C LEU A 12 -3.49 -6.77 0.81
N HIS A 13 -4.07 -5.61 0.52
CA HIS A 13 -5.43 -5.25 0.89
C HIS A 13 -6.39 -6.04 0.01
N CYS A 14 -7.26 -6.80 0.64
CA CYS A 14 -8.42 -7.37 -0.03
C CYS A 14 -9.64 -6.92 0.76
N ASP A 15 -10.33 -5.88 0.31
CA ASP A 15 -11.70 -5.65 0.79
C ASP A 15 -12.64 -4.99 -0.22
N ASN A 16 -13.82 -5.60 -0.25
CA ASN A 16 -15.10 -5.36 -0.93
C ASN A 16 -15.37 -4.02 -1.67
N PHE A 17 -15.59 -4.14 -2.98
CA PHE A 17 -16.89 -3.80 -3.60
C PHE A 17 -17.29 -4.90 -4.61
N THR A 18 -18.51 -5.37 -4.41
CA THR A 18 -19.38 -6.30 -5.17
C THR A 18 -18.91 -6.86 -6.52
N HIS A 19 -19.00 -8.19 -6.64
CA HIS A 19 -18.91 -9.01 -7.86
C HIS A 19 -17.60 -8.97 -8.66
N ASN A 20 -16.56 -9.64 -8.15
CA ASN A 20 -15.97 -10.83 -8.79
C ASN A 20 -14.62 -11.20 -8.13
N ARG A 21 -14.47 -12.50 -7.88
CA ARG A 21 -13.45 -13.13 -7.03
C ARG A 21 -12.01 -12.83 -7.48
N LEU A 22 -11.23 -12.18 -6.63
CA LEU A 22 -9.89 -12.68 -6.32
C LEU A 22 -9.94 -13.44 -5.01
N LYS A 23 -9.55 -14.70 -5.08
CA LYS A 23 -9.19 -15.48 -3.90
C LYS A 23 -7.66 -15.56 -3.90
N LEU A 24 -6.99 -14.54 -3.36
CA LEU A 24 -5.69 -14.78 -2.74
C LEU A 24 -5.98 -15.59 -1.46
N PRO A 25 -5.24 -16.66 -1.16
CA PRO A 25 -5.55 -17.52 -0.02
C PRO A 25 -5.25 -16.76 1.27
N VAL A 26 -6.24 -16.05 1.80
CA VAL A 26 -6.49 -16.11 3.25
C VAL A 26 -7.31 -17.38 3.42
N LYS A 27 -6.63 -18.53 3.41
CA LYS A 27 -7.26 -19.81 3.66
C LYS A 27 -6.99 -20.20 5.11
N LYS A 28 -8.03 -20.74 5.72
CA LYS A 28 -8.09 -21.08 7.14
C LYS A 28 -7.05 -22.16 7.42
N CYS A 29 -6.03 -21.84 8.21
CA CYS A 29 -5.48 -22.85 9.09
C CYS A 29 -6.59 -23.22 10.07
N ASP A 30 -6.78 -24.52 10.32
CA ASP A 30 -7.91 -25.05 11.06
C ASP A 30 -7.88 -24.57 12.53
N GLY A 31 -8.43 -23.37 12.76
CA GLY A 31 -8.42 -22.66 14.05
C GLY A 31 -8.02 -21.19 13.98
N LYS A 32 -8.89 -20.31 13.47
CA LYS A 32 -8.94 -18.84 13.74
C LYS A 32 -7.68 -17.97 13.50
N ARG A 33 -6.59 -18.46 12.90
CA ARG A 33 -5.36 -17.66 12.71
C ARG A 33 -5.28 -17.05 11.31
N THR A 34 -4.93 -15.76 11.23
CA THR A 34 -4.66 -15.05 9.96
C THR A 34 -3.15 -15.04 9.75
N LEU A 35 -2.66 -15.34 8.54
CA LEU A 35 -1.23 -15.33 8.26
C LEU A 35 -0.80 -14.01 7.59
N LEU A 36 0.27 -13.44 8.14
CA LEU A 36 0.96 -12.25 7.68
C LEU A 36 2.26 -12.70 7.00
N ALA A 37 2.22 -12.93 5.69
CA ALA A 37 3.43 -13.11 4.91
C ALA A 37 4.11 -11.75 4.71
N ILE A 38 5.43 -11.72 4.82
CA ILE A 38 6.31 -10.56 4.83
C ILE A 38 7.49 -10.99 3.98
N TRP A 39 7.66 -10.37 2.82
CA TRP A 39 8.79 -10.63 1.94
C TRP A 39 9.69 -9.41 1.96
N SER A 40 11.02 -9.53 2.00
CA SER A 40 11.94 -8.39 1.90
C SER A 40 12.90 -8.62 0.75
N LEU A 41 13.21 -7.58 -0.02
CA LEU A 41 14.15 -7.66 -1.11
C LEU A 41 15.48 -7.00 -0.72
N GLU A 42 16.32 -7.70 0.04
CA GLU A 42 17.68 -7.20 0.29
C GLU A 42 18.52 -7.31 -1.00
N ASN A 43 19.21 -6.20 -1.34
CA ASN A 43 20.10 -5.99 -2.50
C ASN A 43 19.47 -5.47 -3.81
N ASN A 44 18.98 -4.22 -3.79
CA ASN A 44 18.64 -3.47 -5.01
C ASN A 44 19.79 -3.37 -6.03
N ASN A 45 21.06 -3.35 -5.57
CA ASN A 45 22.22 -3.24 -6.47
C ASN A 45 22.45 -4.47 -7.36
N ARG A 46 21.97 -5.66 -6.99
CA ARG A 46 22.14 -6.89 -7.79
C ARG A 46 21.10 -7.01 -8.91
N ILE A 47 19.91 -6.41 -8.73
CA ILE A 47 18.85 -6.42 -9.75
C ILE A 47 19.21 -5.49 -10.92
N ALA A 48 19.98 -4.44 -10.66
CA ALA A 48 20.30 -3.40 -11.64
C ALA A 48 21.33 -3.81 -12.70
N ASN A 49 22.23 -4.74 -12.40
CA ASN A 49 23.47 -4.86 -13.17
C ASN A 49 23.62 -6.10 -14.05
N GLU A 50 22.92 -7.21 -13.84
CA GLU A 50 23.16 -8.42 -14.64
C GLU A 50 21.89 -9.24 -14.87
N ASN A 51 21.88 -10.00 -15.98
CA ASN A 51 21.10 -11.24 -16.04
C ASN A 51 21.35 -11.95 -14.71
N ILE A 52 20.32 -12.11 -13.88
CA ILE A 52 20.44 -12.84 -12.60
C ILE A 52 20.89 -14.27 -12.95
N GLU A 53 22.20 -14.49 -13.02
CA GLU A 53 22.81 -15.81 -12.97
C GLU A 53 22.32 -16.49 -11.69
N ASP A 54 22.28 -17.82 -11.72
CA ASP A 54 21.51 -18.73 -10.87
C ASP A 54 21.88 -18.75 -9.36
N ASP A 55 22.13 -17.60 -8.74
CA ASP A 55 22.31 -17.46 -7.29
C ASP A 55 20.94 -17.34 -6.59
N ASP A 56 20.36 -18.49 -6.25
CA ASP A 56 19.16 -18.61 -5.39
C ASP A 56 19.35 -17.98 -3.99
N ASP A 57 20.60 -17.74 -3.59
CA ASP A 57 21.03 -17.20 -2.29
C ASP A 57 20.84 -15.69 -2.13
N ALA A 58 20.55 -14.94 -3.19
CA ALA A 58 20.36 -13.48 -3.12
C ALA A 58 18.95 -13.04 -2.65
N LEU A 59 18.00 -13.97 -2.56
CA LEU A 59 16.60 -13.68 -2.22
C LEU A 59 16.28 -14.16 -0.80
N MET A 60 16.03 -13.23 0.13
CA MET A 60 15.58 -13.58 1.48
C MET A 60 14.33 -14.47 1.45
N PRO A 61 14.25 -15.49 2.32
CA PRO A 61 13.08 -16.35 2.40
C PRO A 61 11.84 -15.53 2.82
N LEU A 62 10.69 -15.87 2.23
CA LEU A 62 9.40 -15.34 2.67
C LEU A 62 9.22 -15.62 4.16
N LYS A 63 8.96 -14.56 4.92
CA LYS A 63 8.71 -14.68 6.33
C LYS A 63 7.22 -14.69 6.62
N ILE A 64 6.77 -15.68 7.37
CA ILE A 64 5.36 -15.79 7.75
C ILE A 64 5.26 -15.52 9.24
N LEU A 65 4.35 -14.60 9.58
CA LEU A 65 3.97 -14.27 10.94
C LEU A 65 2.55 -14.73 11.15
N GLU A 66 2.28 -15.29 12.32
CA GLU A 66 0.91 -15.43 12.78
C GLU A 66 0.39 -14.06 13.19
N TRP A 67 -0.76 -13.66 12.65
CA TRP A 67 -1.44 -12.47 13.11
C TRP A 67 -1.91 -12.71 14.55
N PRO A 68 -1.59 -11.81 15.49
CA PRO A 68 -1.78 -12.06 16.92
C PRO A 68 -3.26 -12.10 17.34
N PHE A 69 -4.18 -11.57 16.53
CA PHE A 69 -5.60 -11.61 16.86
C PHE A 69 -6.35 -12.71 16.12
N ARG A 70 -7.19 -13.41 16.87
CA ARG A 70 -8.15 -14.36 16.34
C ARG A 70 -9.40 -13.61 15.88
N SER A 71 -9.79 -13.84 14.63
CA SER A 71 -11.04 -13.28 14.12
C SER A 71 -12.24 -13.94 14.78
N ASN A 72 -13.20 -13.11 15.22
CA ASN A 72 -14.55 -13.58 15.57
C ASN A 72 -15.46 -13.70 14.33
N THR A 73 -15.05 -13.12 13.21
CA THR A 73 -15.75 -13.18 11.93
C THR A 73 -15.09 -14.20 10.98
N LYS A 74 -15.77 -14.61 9.90
CA LYS A 74 -15.23 -15.68 9.02
C LYS A 74 -14.00 -15.24 8.19
N LYS A 75 -13.63 -13.94 8.14
CA LYS A 75 -12.48 -13.40 7.38
C LYS A 75 -11.99 -12.05 7.93
N THR A 76 -10.85 -12.03 8.62
CA THR A 76 -10.08 -10.79 8.82
C THR A 76 -9.28 -10.47 7.56
N THR A 77 -9.29 -9.21 7.15
CA THR A 77 -8.51 -8.69 6.03
C THR A 77 -7.60 -7.57 6.55
N PHE A 78 -6.52 -7.28 5.81
CA PHE A 78 -5.64 -6.16 6.16
C PHE A 78 -6.10 -4.91 5.43
N ALA A 79 -6.23 -3.80 6.15
CA ALA A 79 -6.78 -2.53 5.70
C ALA A 79 -5.72 -1.58 5.11
N CYS A 80 -4.58 -1.45 5.78
CA CYS A 80 -3.46 -0.62 5.33
C CYS A 80 -2.23 -0.88 6.21
N GLY A 81 -1.13 -0.25 5.87
CA GLY A 81 0.12 -0.34 6.59
C GLY A 81 1.16 0.62 6.04
N ALA A 82 2.27 0.75 6.75
CA ALA A 82 3.38 1.61 6.36
C ALA A 82 4.66 1.17 7.08
N PHE A 83 5.81 1.51 6.50
CA PHE A 83 7.08 1.52 7.20
C PHE A 83 7.38 2.92 7.75
N ASP A 84 8.20 2.97 8.79
CA ASP A 84 8.88 4.19 9.18
C ASP A 84 10.03 4.52 8.21
N GLU A 85 10.55 5.75 8.30
CA GLU A 85 11.63 6.24 7.44
C GLU A 85 12.92 5.40 7.54
N THR A 86 13.09 4.62 8.60
CA THR A 86 14.27 3.76 8.82
C THR A 86 14.04 2.30 8.42
N ASN A 87 12.83 1.95 7.97
CA ASN A 87 12.38 0.58 7.68
C ASN A 87 12.50 -0.40 8.86
N ARG A 88 12.66 0.12 10.07
CA ARG A 88 12.74 -0.66 11.30
C ARG A 88 11.37 -1.04 11.83
N LEU A 89 10.40 -0.13 11.74
CA LEU A 89 9.06 -0.32 12.26
C LEU A 89 8.08 -0.45 11.10
N VAL A 90 7.21 -1.45 11.18
CA VAL A 90 6.08 -1.63 10.26
C VAL A 90 4.78 -1.58 11.02
N ALA A 91 3.88 -0.69 10.61
CA ALA A 91 2.54 -0.56 11.16
C ALA A 91 1.56 -1.24 10.20
N ILE A 92 0.63 -2.02 10.74
CA ILE A 92 -0.38 -2.76 9.97
C ILE A 92 -1.71 -2.63 10.70
N CYS A 93 -2.77 -2.24 9.98
CA CYS A 93 -4.14 -2.28 10.51
C CYS A 93 -4.96 -3.35 9.79
N ASP A 94 -5.75 -4.09 10.56
CA ASP A 94 -6.73 -5.05 10.03
C ASP A 94 -8.16 -4.47 9.93
N SER A 95 -9.06 -5.25 9.34
CA SER A 95 -10.49 -4.94 9.19
C SER A 95 -11.26 -4.93 10.52
N GLU A 96 -10.67 -5.49 11.57
CA GLU A 96 -11.20 -5.54 12.93
C GLU A 96 -10.65 -4.39 13.80
N LYS A 97 -10.00 -3.40 13.17
CA LYS A 97 -9.51 -2.15 13.78
C LYS A 97 -8.32 -2.36 14.71
N ASN A 98 -7.59 -3.46 14.56
CA ASN A 98 -6.36 -3.66 15.29
C ASN A 98 -5.21 -3.09 14.48
N LEU A 99 -4.58 -2.03 15.00
CA LEU A 99 -3.32 -1.48 14.53
C LEU A 99 -2.19 -2.09 15.33
N CYS A 100 -1.32 -2.86 14.68
CA CYS A 100 -0.10 -3.40 15.28
C CYS A 100 1.14 -2.77 14.68
N ILE A 101 2.15 -2.58 15.51
CA ILE A 101 3.50 -2.19 15.08
C ILE A 101 4.44 -3.34 15.36
N PHE A 102 5.27 -3.69 14.39
CA PHE A 102 6.29 -4.73 14.48
C PHE A 102 7.68 -4.14 14.24
N ASP A 103 8.69 -4.69 14.91
CA ASP A 103 10.10 -4.34 14.67
C ASP A 103 10.71 -5.34 13.68
N SER A 104 10.92 -4.91 12.44
CA SER A 104 11.44 -5.71 11.32
C SER A 104 12.83 -6.27 11.63
N THR A 105 13.67 -5.51 12.34
CA THR A 105 15.04 -5.90 12.72
C THR A 105 15.06 -6.98 13.78
N LYS A 106 13.99 -7.06 14.59
CA LYS A 106 13.83 -8.06 15.64
C LYS A 106 12.88 -9.16 15.21
N ASN A 107 13.11 -9.71 14.02
CA ASN A 107 12.32 -10.81 13.51
C ASN A 107 10.80 -10.48 13.46
N PHE A 108 10.41 -9.22 13.18
CA PHE A 108 9.02 -8.76 13.18
C PHE A 108 8.26 -9.10 14.47
N ILE A 109 8.91 -8.97 15.62
CA ILE A 109 8.23 -9.05 16.91
C ILE A 109 7.26 -7.88 17.02
N GLN A 110 6.04 -8.14 17.49
CA GLN A 110 5.08 -7.08 17.80
C GLN A 110 5.61 -6.24 18.96
N VAL A 111 5.70 -4.93 18.74
CA VAL A 111 6.15 -3.95 19.73
C VAL A 111 5.05 -2.99 20.16
N LYS A 112 3.90 -3.00 19.48
CA LYS A 112 2.74 -2.20 19.85
C LYS A 112 1.43 -2.78 19.33
N HIS A 113 0.36 -2.56 20.08
CA HIS A 113 -1.01 -2.78 19.61
C HIS A 113 -1.92 -1.64 20.08
N ILE A 114 -2.75 -1.15 19.14
CA ILE A 114 -3.73 -0.10 19.34
C ILE A 114 -5.04 -0.56 18.71
N ARG A 115 -6.13 -0.56 19.47
CA ARG A 115 -7.48 -0.79 18.94
C ARG A 115 -8.12 0.53 18.52
N LEU A 116 -8.33 0.72 17.22
CA LEU A 116 -8.92 1.92 16.64
C LEU A 116 -10.44 1.95 16.85
N ARG A 117 -11.02 3.16 16.88
CA ARG A 117 -12.49 3.34 16.95
C ARG A 117 -13.18 3.00 15.63
N ARG A 118 -12.52 3.29 14.52
CA ARG A 118 -13.00 3.09 13.13
C ARG A 118 -11.90 2.42 12.30
N ASN A 119 -12.28 1.83 11.18
CA ASN A 119 -11.32 1.18 10.29
C ASN A 119 -10.43 2.25 9.66
N ALA A 120 -9.13 1.99 9.66
CA ALA A 120 -8.16 2.82 8.98
C ALA A 120 -8.32 2.72 7.46
N ILE A 121 -8.12 3.85 6.77
CA ILE A 121 -7.98 3.91 5.30
C ILE A 121 -6.52 3.94 4.88
N LYS A 122 -5.68 4.61 5.68
CA LYS A 122 -4.27 4.86 5.40
C LYS A 122 -3.54 5.11 6.70
N ILE A 123 -2.29 4.66 6.75
CA ILE A 123 -1.36 4.85 7.85
C ILE A 123 -0.10 5.51 7.28
N GLN A 124 0.50 6.42 8.06
CA GLN A 124 1.80 6.99 7.76
C GLN A 124 2.60 7.18 9.06
N PHE A 125 3.86 6.75 9.07
CA PHE A 125 4.77 7.11 10.16
C PHE A 125 5.22 8.57 10.03
N LEU A 126 5.44 9.20 11.18
CA LEU A 126 5.92 10.57 11.26
C LEU A 126 6.97 10.70 12.36
N CYS A 127 8.21 10.99 12.01
CA CYS A 127 9.21 11.43 12.99
C CYS A 127 9.11 12.95 13.17
N PHE A 128 8.71 13.43 14.34
CA PHE A 128 8.60 14.86 14.63
C PHE A 128 9.16 15.18 16.02
N GLN A 129 10.02 16.20 16.10
CA GLN A 129 10.69 16.57 17.36
C GLN A 129 11.37 15.38 18.07
N ASN A 130 12.09 14.54 17.32
CA ASN A 130 12.76 13.33 17.79
C ASN A 130 11.83 12.28 18.41
N LYS A 131 10.53 12.31 18.08
CA LYS A 131 9.54 11.30 18.47
C LYS A 131 8.95 10.65 17.22
N ASN A 132 8.72 9.35 17.29
CA ASN A 132 8.04 8.61 16.23
C ASN A 132 6.55 8.50 16.55
N PHE A 133 5.73 8.94 15.61
CA PHE A 133 4.28 8.87 15.65
C PHE A 133 3.77 7.99 14.51
N VAL A 134 2.56 7.46 14.69
CA VAL A 134 1.77 6.83 13.62
C VAL A 134 0.52 7.66 13.41
N LEU A 135 0.40 8.21 12.22
CA LEU A 135 -0.82 8.90 11.78
C LEU A 135 -1.76 7.89 11.13
N VAL A 136 -3.03 7.96 11.49
CA VAL A 136 -4.08 7.06 11.00
C VAL A 136 -5.25 7.89 10.51
N ALA A 137 -5.51 7.84 9.21
CA ALA A 137 -6.78 8.32 8.66
C ALA A 137 -7.81 7.20 8.75
N ASP A 138 -9.03 7.52 9.16
CA ASP A 138 -10.13 6.55 9.29
C ASP A 138 -11.29 6.80 8.32
N LYS A 139 -12.15 5.78 8.17
CA LYS A 139 -13.33 5.84 7.29
C LYS A 139 -14.37 6.89 7.69
N SER A 140 -14.27 7.49 8.87
CA SER A 140 -15.18 8.55 9.32
C SER A 140 -14.70 9.96 8.95
N GLY A 141 -13.55 10.07 8.28
CA GLY A 141 -13.01 11.35 7.84
C GLY A 141 -12.01 11.96 8.82
N ASN A 142 -11.57 11.23 9.84
CA ASN A 142 -10.66 11.76 10.86
C ASN A 142 -9.22 11.30 10.64
N ILE A 143 -8.25 12.14 11.01
CA ILE A 143 -6.84 11.78 11.14
C ILE A 143 -6.46 11.85 12.61
N TYR A 144 -5.99 10.73 13.14
CA TYR A 144 -5.49 10.61 14.51
C TYR A 144 -3.98 10.44 14.52
N GLN A 145 -3.35 10.93 15.59
CA GLN A 145 -1.95 10.71 15.92
C GLN A 145 -1.84 9.76 17.12
N PHE A 146 -1.03 8.71 16.96
CA PHE A 146 -0.69 7.78 18.01
C PHE A 146 0.83 7.77 18.25
N ASP A 147 1.25 7.44 19.47
CA ASP A 147 2.66 7.19 19.75
C ASP A 147 3.12 5.95 18.96
N GLY A 148 4.10 6.12 18.08
CA GLY A 148 4.65 5.06 17.24
C GLY A 148 5.84 4.33 17.84
N ARG A 149 6.32 4.74 19.03
CA ARG A 149 7.46 4.12 19.69
C ARG A 149 7.10 2.74 20.25
N PRO A 150 8.04 1.77 20.25
CA PRO A 150 7.89 0.49 20.93
C PRO A 150 7.48 0.67 22.39
N ASP A 151 6.55 -0.15 22.86
CA ASP A 151 6.23 -0.21 24.28
C ASP A 151 7.25 -1.14 24.97
N GLU A 152 8.30 -0.57 25.58
CA GLU A 152 9.45 -1.32 26.15
C GLU A 152 9.08 -2.34 27.25
N SER A 153 7.85 -2.27 27.77
CA SER A 153 7.33 -3.14 28.85
C SER A 153 6.24 -4.11 28.39
N ALA A 154 5.80 -4.06 27.14
CA ALA A 154 4.67 -4.86 26.67
C ALA A 154 5.11 -6.23 26.17
N ILE A 155 4.97 -7.25 27.02
CA ILE A 155 4.90 -8.65 26.58
C ILE A 155 3.47 -8.89 26.09
N PHE A 156 3.26 -8.88 24.77
CA PHE A 156 1.97 -9.22 24.18
C PHE A 156 1.78 -10.75 24.15
N GLU A 157 1.50 -11.36 25.30
CA GLU A 157 1.07 -12.77 25.40
C GLU A 157 -0.37 -12.94 24.84
N ASP A 158 -0.68 -14.13 24.30
CA ASP A 158 -1.97 -14.55 23.65
C ASP A 158 -3.20 -14.49 24.60
N ASN A 159 -3.09 -13.80 25.73
CA ASN A 159 -4.07 -13.79 26.82
C ASN A 159 -4.84 -12.45 26.86
N GLY A 160 -5.89 -12.38 26.05
CA GLY A 160 -7.07 -11.55 26.34
C GLY A 160 -6.82 -10.06 26.50
N LEU A 161 -6.72 -9.36 25.37
CA LEU A 161 -6.63 -7.90 25.34
C LEU A 161 -7.91 -7.29 25.89
N GLY A 162 -7.80 -6.57 27.01
CA GLY A 162 -8.88 -5.75 27.51
C GLY A 162 -9.32 -4.71 26.46
N ASP A 163 -10.59 -4.34 26.47
CA ASP A 163 -11.25 -3.36 25.57
C ASP A 163 -10.73 -1.91 25.71
N ASN A 164 -9.51 -1.71 26.19
CA ASN A 164 -8.94 -0.39 26.42
C ASN A 164 -8.56 0.25 25.08
N PHE A 165 -9.45 1.08 24.56
CA PHE A 165 -9.16 1.97 23.45
C PHE A 165 -8.06 2.95 23.86
N THR A 166 -6.86 2.83 23.29
CA THR A 166 -5.85 3.89 23.37
C THR A 166 -6.39 5.12 22.64
N SER A 167 -6.59 6.23 23.35
CA SER A 167 -7.06 7.47 22.74
C SER A 167 -5.92 8.16 21.99
N GLY A 168 -5.87 7.96 20.67
CA GLY A 168 -5.06 8.81 19.79
C GLY A 168 -5.52 10.26 19.85
N GLU A 169 -4.61 11.18 19.62
CA GLU A 169 -4.90 12.60 19.51
C GLU A 169 -5.60 12.86 18.17
N LEU A 170 -6.80 13.47 18.19
CA LEU A 170 -7.47 13.88 16.96
C LEU A 170 -6.76 15.11 16.41
N LEU A 171 -6.16 14.99 15.23
CA LEU A 171 -5.53 16.12 14.54
C LEU A 171 -6.57 16.92 13.76
N LEU A 172 -7.30 16.26 12.86
CA LEU A 172 -8.30 16.90 12.02
C LEU A 172 -9.42 15.95 11.63
N GLY A 173 -10.56 16.52 11.22
CA GLY A 173 -11.72 15.80 10.70
C GLY A 173 -12.31 16.47 9.46
N HIS A 174 -12.77 15.64 8.53
CA HIS A 174 -13.61 15.98 7.39
C HIS A 174 -15.06 15.57 7.65
N CYS A 175 -16.01 16.21 6.97
CA CYS A 175 -17.42 15.79 7.00
C CYS A 175 -17.71 14.59 6.08
N SER A 176 -16.76 14.25 5.20
CA SER A 176 -16.85 13.10 4.29
C SER A 176 -15.73 12.10 4.58
N MET A 177 -15.85 10.92 3.97
CA MET A 177 -14.84 9.88 4.08
C MET A 177 -13.54 10.39 3.46
N LEU A 178 -12.47 10.36 4.25
CA LEU A 178 -11.12 10.53 3.72
C LEU A 178 -10.80 9.36 2.79
N LEU A 179 -10.05 9.63 1.74
CA LEU A 179 -9.59 8.62 0.79
C LEU A 179 -8.06 8.56 0.74
N ASP A 180 -7.40 9.69 0.98
CA ASP A 180 -5.94 9.75 1.05
C ASP A 180 -5.47 10.90 1.95
N PHE A 181 -4.25 10.79 2.48
CA PHE A 181 -3.55 11.90 3.12
C PHE A 181 -2.03 11.73 3.02
N ILE A 182 -1.30 12.83 3.10
CA ILE A 182 0.17 12.86 3.17
C ILE A 182 0.65 13.97 4.11
N VAL A 183 1.79 13.74 4.76
CA VAL A 183 2.55 14.79 5.47
C VAL A 183 3.63 15.33 4.54
N THR A 184 3.83 16.64 4.50
CA THR A 184 4.91 17.26 3.72
C THR A 184 6.29 16.92 4.31
N GLU A 185 7.33 16.94 3.48
CA GLU A 185 8.69 16.54 3.92
C GLU A 185 9.26 17.44 5.03
N ASN A 186 8.96 18.73 4.96
CA ASN A 186 9.28 19.71 6.01
C ASN A 186 8.40 19.56 7.26
N LYS A 187 7.36 18.70 7.21
CA LYS A 187 6.42 18.42 8.30
C LYS A 187 5.62 19.65 8.73
N ASP A 188 5.50 20.65 7.84
CA ASP A 188 4.73 21.87 8.09
C ASP A 188 3.24 21.67 7.83
N TYR A 189 2.86 20.67 7.03
CA TYR A 189 1.48 20.48 6.60
C TYR A 189 1.04 19.01 6.56
N ILE A 190 -0.23 18.78 6.86
CA ILE A 190 -0.98 17.58 6.47
C ILE A 190 -1.91 17.97 5.32
N ILE A 191 -1.79 17.24 4.22
CA ILE A 191 -2.65 17.38 3.04
C ILE A 191 -3.58 16.17 3.00
N SER A 192 -4.89 16.39 2.97
CA SER A 192 -5.91 15.34 3.03
C SER A 192 -6.91 15.47 1.89
N ALA A 193 -7.32 14.33 1.32
CA ALA A 193 -8.23 14.22 0.20
C ALA A 193 -9.45 13.38 0.56
N ASP A 194 -10.64 13.79 0.14
CA ASP A 194 -11.90 13.15 0.51
C ASP A 194 -12.81 12.75 -0.66
N ARG A 195 -13.90 12.07 -0.31
CA ARG A 195 -14.93 11.60 -1.23
C ARG A 195 -15.78 12.71 -1.83
N ASP A 196 -15.80 13.91 -1.25
CA ASP A 196 -16.58 15.06 -1.70
C ASP A 196 -15.68 16.10 -2.40
N GLU A 197 -14.70 15.60 -3.17
CA GLU A 197 -13.82 16.36 -4.08
C GLU A 197 -12.80 17.29 -3.41
N LYS A 198 -12.73 17.34 -2.07
CA LYS A 198 -11.89 18.34 -1.39
C LYS A 198 -10.50 17.79 -1.14
N ILE A 199 -9.51 18.62 -1.47
CA ILE A 199 -8.15 18.50 -0.97
C ILE A 199 -7.90 19.66 -0.02
N ARG A 200 -7.64 19.36 1.26
CA ARG A 200 -7.44 20.33 2.33
C ARG A 200 -5.98 20.34 2.76
N ILE A 201 -5.39 21.53 2.90
CA ILE A 201 -4.04 21.71 3.41
C ILE A 201 -4.16 22.30 4.82
N SER A 202 -3.70 21.57 5.83
CA SER A 202 -3.73 22.01 7.23
C SER A 202 -2.32 22.13 7.76
N HIS A 203 -2.04 23.14 8.58
CA HIS A 203 -0.76 23.23 9.27
C HIS A 203 -0.54 22.02 10.19
N TYR A 204 0.71 21.65 10.42
CA TYR A 204 1.10 20.67 11.42
C TYR A 204 2.20 21.27 12.31
N PRO A 205 2.16 21.08 13.64
CA PRO A 205 1.19 20.30 14.42
C PRO A 205 -0.17 21.00 14.65
N ASN A 206 -0.27 22.31 14.35
CA ASN A 206 -1.46 23.13 14.58
C ASN A 206 -2.56 22.92 13.52
N THR A 207 -3.08 21.70 13.44
CA THR A 207 -4.01 21.20 12.42
C THR A 207 -5.41 21.81 12.44
N TYR A 208 -5.73 22.58 13.47
CA TYR A 208 -6.88 23.49 13.51
C TYR A 208 -6.73 24.67 12.53
N ASN A 209 -5.51 25.03 12.13
CA ASN A 209 -5.24 26.08 11.17
C ASN A 209 -5.20 25.51 9.74
N ILE A 210 -6.20 25.86 8.94
CA ILE A 210 -6.30 25.45 7.54
C ILE A 210 -5.63 26.51 6.67
N LEU A 211 -4.62 26.12 5.90
CA LEU A 211 -3.90 27.02 5.01
C LEU A 211 -4.73 27.31 3.75
N SER A 212 -5.19 26.26 3.07
CA SER A 212 -5.79 26.37 1.74
C SER A 212 -6.62 25.13 1.38
N TYR A 213 -7.33 25.22 0.26
CA TYR A 213 -7.98 24.10 -0.41
C TYR A 213 -7.59 24.07 -1.88
N CYS A 214 -7.45 22.86 -2.44
CA CYS A 214 -7.38 22.67 -3.89
C CYS A 214 -8.75 22.17 -4.38
N LEU A 215 -9.47 23.02 -5.11
CA LEU A 215 -10.85 22.77 -5.56
C LEU A 215 -10.88 22.78 -7.10
N GLY A 216 -11.42 21.73 -7.72
CA GLY A 216 -11.52 21.65 -9.18
C GLY A 216 -11.89 20.27 -9.74
N HIS A 217 -11.65 19.19 -8.98
CA HIS A 217 -12.19 17.87 -9.30
C HIS A 217 -13.72 17.86 -9.27
N ARG A 218 -14.32 16.95 -10.04
CA ARG A 218 -15.78 16.78 -10.19
C ARG A 218 -16.32 15.43 -9.71
N ASP A 219 -15.45 14.64 -9.09
CA ASP A 219 -15.75 13.40 -8.38
C ASP A 219 -14.66 13.17 -7.32
N PHE A 220 -14.84 12.17 -6.47
CA PHE A 220 -13.96 11.86 -5.34
C PHE A 220 -12.46 11.96 -5.67
N VAL A 221 -11.65 12.47 -4.74
CA VAL A 221 -10.19 12.49 -4.88
C VAL A 221 -9.61 11.28 -4.17
N GLY A 222 -9.31 10.24 -4.94
CA GLY A 222 -8.91 8.94 -4.40
C GLY A 222 -7.44 8.85 -3.99
N THR A 223 -6.60 9.73 -4.51
CA THR A 223 -5.15 9.61 -4.35
C THR A 223 -4.43 10.95 -4.57
N ILE A 224 -3.41 11.22 -3.77
CA ILE A 224 -2.58 12.43 -3.84
C ILE A 224 -1.09 12.10 -3.67
N GLY A 225 -0.21 12.95 -4.24
CA GLY A 225 1.24 12.80 -4.11
C GLY A 225 1.95 14.15 -4.22
N LEU A 226 3.10 14.30 -3.55
CA LEU A 226 3.94 15.49 -3.68
C LEU A 226 4.87 15.34 -4.87
N ILE A 227 4.86 16.33 -5.76
CA ILE A 227 5.83 16.46 -6.85
C ILE A 227 7.10 17.14 -6.32
N ASP A 228 6.94 18.27 -5.63
CA ASP A 228 8.03 19.03 -5.02
C ASP A 228 7.57 19.64 -3.69
N LYS A 229 8.26 20.68 -3.19
CA LYS A 229 7.92 21.36 -1.93
C LYS A 229 6.65 22.21 -2.00
N GLN A 230 6.15 22.55 -3.18
CA GLN A 230 5.02 23.45 -3.41
C GLN A 230 3.97 22.86 -4.36
N THR A 231 4.32 21.80 -5.06
CA THR A 231 3.48 21.16 -6.07
C THR A 231 2.91 19.83 -5.58
N LEU A 232 1.59 19.71 -5.64
CA LEU A 232 0.83 18.49 -5.37
C LEU A 232 0.26 17.96 -6.69
N ILE A 233 0.18 16.64 -6.83
CA ILE A 233 -0.64 15.98 -7.86
C ILE A 233 -1.76 15.18 -7.19
N SER A 234 -2.94 15.19 -7.81
CA SER A 234 -4.12 14.43 -7.37
C SER A 234 -4.75 13.66 -8.51
N GLY A 235 -5.36 12.52 -8.19
CA GLY A 235 -6.11 11.69 -9.13
C GLY A 235 -7.54 11.43 -8.63
N SER A 236 -8.51 11.56 -9.52
CA SER A 236 -9.93 11.54 -9.18
C SER A 236 -10.75 10.48 -9.93
N GLY A 237 -11.94 10.20 -9.39
CA GLY A 237 -13.00 9.46 -10.06
C GLY A 237 -13.49 10.10 -11.36
N ASP A 238 -13.25 11.40 -11.56
CA ASP A 238 -13.61 12.10 -12.81
C ASP A 238 -12.64 11.79 -13.98
N GLY A 239 -11.64 10.94 -13.73
CA GLY A 239 -10.62 10.50 -14.68
C GLY A 239 -9.53 11.54 -14.94
N SER A 240 -9.47 12.62 -14.17
CA SER A 240 -8.46 13.67 -14.31
C SER A 240 -7.34 13.56 -13.28
N LEU A 241 -6.13 13.90 -13.72
CA LEU A 241 -5.00 14.26 -12.87
C LEU A 241 -4.91 15.78 -12.82
N LEU A 242 -4.84 16.36 -11.63
CA LEU A 242 -4.63 17.79 -11.44
C LEU A 242 -3.34 18.03 -10.67
N CYS A 243 -2.52 18.95 -11.17
CA CYS A 243 -1.33 19.46 -10.49
C CYS A 243 -1.64 20.83 -9.89
N TRP A 244 -1.19 21.07 -8.67
CA TRP A 244 -1.57 22.22 -7.87
C TRP A 244 -0.35 22.89 -7.26
N ASN A 245 -0.35 24.22 -7.23
CA ASN A 245 0.34 24.94 -6.18
C ASN A 245 -0.54 24.83 -4.93
N TYR A 246 -0.22 23.88 -4.06
CA TYR A 246 -1.10 23.55 -2.94
C TYR A 246 -1.10 24.64 -1.86
N LEU A 247 -0.03 25.43 -1.75
CA LEU A 247 0.04 26.55 -0.80
C LEU A 247 -0.98 27.64 -1.11
N HIS A 248 -1.27 27.86 -2.40
CA HIS A 248 -2.21 28.88 -2.86
C HIS A 248 -3.54 28.32 -3.39
N GLY A 249 -3.71 26.99 -3.41
CA GLY A 249 -4.91 26.34 -3.94
C GLY A 249 -5.11 26.51 -5.44
N LYS A 250 -4.04 26.75 -6.21
CA LYS A 250 -4.12 27.05 -7.65
C LYS A 250 -3.79 25.83 -8.49
N THR A 251 -4.64 25.52 -9.47
CA THR A 251 -4.32 24.52 -10.49
C THR A 251 -3.21 25.03 -11.40
N LEU A 252 -2.18 24.22 -11.60
CA LEU A 252 -1.03 24.48 -12.48
C LEU A 252 -1.16 23.74 -13.80
N HIS A 253 -1.63 22.49 -13.75
CA HIS A 253 -1.72 21.63 -14.92
C HIS A 253 -2.86 20.63 -14.76
N GLN A 254 -3.42 20.17 -15.88
CA GLN A 254 -4.46 19.16 -15.91
C GLN A 254 -4.17 18.15 -17.02
N TYR A 255 -4.33 16.86 -16.70
CA TYR A 255 -4.37 15.78 -17.67
C TYR A 255 -5.68 15.03 -17.54
N GLN A 256 -6.44 14.91 -18.64
CA GLN A 256 -7.64 14.09 -18.67
C GLN A 256 -7.31 12.73 -19.28
N TYR A 257 -7.60 11.66 -18.55
CA TYR A 257 -7.48 10.32 -19.12
C TYR A 257 -8.48 10.14 -20.26
N THR A 258 -7.95 9.70 -21.40
CA THR A 258 -8.72 9.22 -22.55
C THR A 258 -8.38 7.75 -22.74
N ASP A 259 -9.40 6.88 -22.80
CA ASP A 259 -9.17 5.52 -23.24
C ASP A 259 -8.87 5.48 -24.74
N ASP A 260 -8.17 4.43 -25.19
CA ASP A 260 -7.85 4.25 -26.62
C ASP A 260 -9.11 3.88 -27.43
N SER A 261 -10.29 3.79 -26.81
CA SER A 261 -11.53 3.39 -27.46
C SER A 261 -12.27 4.54 -28.14
N GLY A 262 -11.93 5.80 -27.80
CA GLY A 262 -12.37 6.98 -28.56
C GLY A 262 -13.88 7.20 -28.62
N VAL A 263 -14.66 6.74 -27.63
CA VAL A 263 -16.14 6.82 -27.67
C VAL A 263 -16.72 7.74 -26.60
N GLY A 264 -17.32 8.86 -27.05
CA GLY A 264 -18.54 9.53 -26.54
C GLY A 264 -18.55 10.11 -25.12
N GLU A 265 -19.07 11.35 -24.99
CA GLU A 265 -19.27 12.08 -23.72
C GLU A 265 -20.22 11.38 -22.71
N ASP A 266 -20.97 10.36 -23.13
CA ASP A 266 -22.00 9.67 -22.34
C ASP A 266 -21.54 8.35 -21.65
N LYS A 267 -20.26 7.97 -21.72
CA LYS A 267 -19.73 6.82 -20.96
C LYS A 267 -19.18 7.22 -19.60
N GLU A 268 -19.40 6.35 -18.61
CA GLU A 268 -18.78 6.47 -17.27
C GLU A 268 -17.25 6.57 -17.44
N ARG A 269 -16.68 7.69 -16.99
CA ARG A 269 -15.24 7.96 -17.13
C ARG A 269 -14.44 6.91 -16.36
N THR A 270 -13.29 6.53 -16.91
CA THR A 270 -12.35 5.64 -16.21
C THR A 270 -11.78 6.36 -15.00
N LYS A 271 -12.03 5.80 -13.81
CA LYS A 271 -11.64 6.36 -12.51
C LYS A 271 -10.17 6.09 -12.23
N ILE A 272 -9.43 7.11 -11.79
CA ILE A 272 -8.07 6.91 -11.28
C ILE A 272 -8.17 6.19 -9.93
N LYS A 273 -7.39 5.11 -9.78
CA LYS A 273 -7.41 4.28 -8.59
C LYS A 273 -6.29 4.62 -7.63
N CYS A 274 -5.08 4.82 -8.15
CA CYS A 274 -3.90 5.15 -7.36
C CYS A 274 -2.89 5.83 -8.27
N LEU A 275 -2.23 6.87 -7.73
CA LEU A 275 -1.04 7.46 -8.29
C LEU A 275 0.08 7.33 -7.26
N ILE A 276 1.30 7.11 -7.74
CA ILE A 276 2.49 7.05 -6.91
C ILE A 276 3.62 7.81 -7.58
N VAL A 277 4.15 8.79 -6.87
CA VAL A 277 5.31 9.60 -7.30
C VAL A 277 6.58 8.90 -6.85
N GLU A 278 7.57 8.82 -7.74
CA GLU A 278 8.90 8.34 -7.42
C GLU A 278 9.55 9.28 -6.38
N LYS A 279 9.96 8.72 -5.23
CA LYS A 279 10.25 9.53 -4.03
C LYS A 279 11.59 10.26 -4.07
N LYS A 280 12.61 9.66 -4.67
CA LYS A 280 14.01 10.07 -4.53
C LYS A 280 14.39 11.17 -5.51
N TRP A 281 13.98 11.05 -6.77
CA TRP A 281 14.35 11.98 -7.84
C TRP A 281 13.15 12.78 -8.35
N ARG A 282 11.92 12.33 -8.08
CA ARG A 282 10.67 13.02 -8.41
C ARG A 282 10.58 13.38 -9.89
N GLN A 283 11.11 12.50 -10.75
CA GLN A 283 11.10 12.66 -12.20
C GLN A 283 9.91 11.95 -12.85
N PHE A 284 9.40 10.90 -12.20
CA PHE A 284 8.33 10.06 -12.74
C PHE A 284 7.25 9.81 -11.69
N PHE A 285 6.05 9.52 -12.19
CA PHE A 285 5.00 8.91 -11.40
C PHE A 285 4.23 7.91 -12.23
N CYS A 286 3.59 6.96 -11.55
CA CYS A 286 2.79 5.93 -12.19
C CYS A 286 1.34 6.05 -11.76
N VAL A 287 0.42 5.73 -12.67
CA VAL A 287 -1.02 5.78 -12.44
C VAL A 287 -1.65 4.45 -12.83
N ILE A 288 -2.51 3.96 -11.94
CA ILE A 288 -3.38 2.81 -12.21
C ILE A 288 -4.84 3.23 -12.12
N PHE A 289 -5.69 2.53 -12.86
CA PHE A 289 -7.10 2.89 -13.02
C PHE A 289 -8.02 1.75 -12.59
N HIS A 290 -9.28 2.08 -12.28
CA HIS A 290 -10.28 1.08 -11.98
C HIS A 290 -10.63 0.27 -13.23
N LYS A 291 -10.53 -1.07 -13.12
CA LYS A 291 -10.91 -2.04 -14.17
C LYS A 291 -10.15 -1.85 -15.49
N GLN A 292 -8.94 -1.30 -15.45
CA GLN A 292 -8.04 -1.25 -16.61
C GLN A 292 -6.87 -2.21 -16.41
N SER A 293 -6.40 -2.82 -17.49
CA SER A 293 -5.29 -3.78 -17.45
C SER A 293 -3.97 -3.14 -17.90
N HIS A 294 -3.70 -1.92 -17.45
CA HIS A 294 -2.46 -1.22 -17.74
C HIS A 294 -2.05 -0.27 -16.62
N ILE A 295 -0.79 0.14 -16.67
CA ILE A 295 -0.16 1.17 -15.84
C ILE A 295 0.30 2.28 -16.79
N ASP A 296 -0.07 3.52 -16.52
CA ASP A 296 0.46 4.68 -17.25
C ASP A 296 1.63 5.28 -16.47
N ILE A 297 2.75 5.51 -17.15
CA ILE A 297 3.92 6.21 -16.62
C ILE A 297 3.92 7.63 -17.16
N PHE A 298 4.16 8.57 -16.27
CA PHE A 298 4.26 9.98 -16.59
C PHE A 298 5.63 10.52 -16.19
N LYS A 299 6.18 11.40 -17.02
CA LYS A 299 7.33 12.24 -16.72
C LYS A 299 6.85 13.56 -16.14
N ILE A 300 7.55 14.04 -15.11
CA ILE A 300 7.36 15.37 -14.55
C ILE A 300 8.38 16.29 -15.22
N ILE A 301 7.90 17.39 -15.79
CA ILE A 301 8.71 18.36 -16.50
C ILE A 301 8.93 19.57 -15.59
N TYR A 302 10.20 19.93 -15.46
CA TYR A 302 10.64 21.10 -14.73
C TYR A 302 11.28 22.10 -15.70
N ASP A 303 11.09 23.37 -15.43
CA ASP A 303 11.72 24.44 -16.18
C ASP A 303 13.23 24.59 -15.82
N HIS A 304 13.89 25.55 -16.45
CA HIS A 304 15.30 25.89 -16.21
C HIS A 304 15.61 26.38 -14.78
N GLN A 305 14.59 26.68 -13.98
CA GLN A 305 14.69 27.10 -12.57
C GLN A 305 14.30 25.95 -11.62
N ASN A 306 14.14 24.73 -12.12
CA ASN A 306 13.64 23.56 -11.39
C ASN A 306 12.24 23.77 -10.78
N CYS A 307 11.42 24.62 -11.39
CA CYS A 307 10.01 24.76 -11.05
C CYS A 307 9.16 23.81 -11.89
N PHE A 308 8.12 23.23 -11.30
CA PHE A 308 7.17 22.38 -12.04
C PHE A 308 6.56 23.13 -13.23
N GLU A 309 6.58 22.51 -14.41
CA GLU A 309 6.03 23.06 -15.65
C GLU A 309 4.83 22.25 -16.15
N ALA A 310 4.99 20.93 -16.29
CA ALA A 310 3.97 20.06 -16.85
C ALA A 310 4.13 18.59 -16.44
N ILE A 311 3.12 17.77 -16.77
CA ILE A 311 3.21 16.32 -16.74
C ILE A 311 2.96 15.77 -18.14
N GLU A 312 3.72 14.75 -18.54
CA GLU A 312 3.57 14.11 -19.85
C GLU A 312 3.50 12.60 -19.71
N LYS A 313 2.48 11.98 -20.31
CA LYS A 313 2.41 10.51 -20.39
C LYS A 313 3.51 10.02 -21.33
N CYS A 314 4.47 9.28 -20.80
CA CYS A 314 5.62 8.79 -21.56
C CYS A 314 5.45 7.33 -22.00
N HIS A 315 4.77 6.50 -21.22
CA HIS A 315 4.60 5.08 -21.56
C HIS A 315 3.33 4.46 -20.96
N ARG A 316 2.88 3.34 -21.54
CA ARG A 316 1.82 2.48 -21.01
C ARG A 316 2.31 1.04 -20.93
N ILE A 317 2.30 0.45 -19.75
CA ILE A 317 2.63 -0.96 -19.53
C ILE A 317 1.31 -1.75 -19.48
N SER A 318 1.12 -2.69 -20.40
CA SER A 318 0.03 -3.67 -20.31
C SER A 318 0.34 -4.73 -19.24
N VAL A 319 -0.63 -5.04 -18.40
CA VAL A 319 -0.49 -6.04 -17.33
C VAL A 319 -1.53 -7.15 -17.46
N ASP A 320 -1.22 -8.33 -16.96
CA ASP A 320 -2.11 -9.50 -17.02
C ASP A 320 -3.12 -9.49 -15.87
N GLY A 321 -4.07 -8.56 -15.93
CA GLY A 321 -5.14 -8.40 -14.92
C GLY A 321 -5.38 -6.95 -14.56
N PHE A 322 -6.27 -6.69 -13.59
CA PHE A 322 -6.51 -5.32 -13.14
C PHE A 322 -5.59 -4.96 -11.96
N PRO A 323 -4.77 -3.90 -12.04
CA PRO A 323 -3.98 -3.46 -10.89
C PRO A 323 -4.83 -3.22 -9.63
N LEU A 324 -4.38 -3.83 -8.53
CA LEU A 324 -4.94 -3.66 -7.20
C LEU A 324 -4.22 -2.57 -6.43
N SER A 325 -2.89 -2.59 -6.48
CA SER A 325 -1.99 -1.62 -5.89
C SER A 325 -0.69 -1.56 -6.72
N ILE A 326 0.00 -0.44 -6.61
CA ILE A 326 1.25 -0.17 -7.30
C ILE A 326 2.27 0.42 -6.33
N HIS A 327 3.52 -0.01 -6.46
CA HIS A 327 4.64 0.49 -5.67
C HIS A 327 5.83 0.82 -6.57
N LEU A 328 6.59 1.84 -6.17
CA LEU A 328 7.81 2.27 -6.83
C LEU A 328 8.96 2.18 -5.84
N ASP A 329 10.05 1.59 -6.27
CA ASP A 329 11.32 1.61 -5.55
C ASP A 329 12.42 2.14 -6.46
N SER A 330 13.21 3.07 -5.93
CA SER A 330 14.20 3.83 -6.70
C SER A 330 15.58 3.28 -6.42
N ILE A 331 16.21 2.71 -7.44
CA ILE A 331 17.54 2.12 -7.32
C ILE A 331 18.59 3.22 -7.53
N GLU A 332 18.54 3.85 -8.70
CA GLU A 332 19.44 4.93 -9.11
C GLU A 332 18.63 6.14 -9.61
N GLU A 333 19.29 7.23 -9.99
CA GLU A 333 18.64 8.43 -10.58
C GLU A 333 17.67 8.11 -11.70
N ASN A 334 18.02 7.09 -12.46
CA ASN A 334 17.44 6.78 -13.74
C ASN A 334 16.85 5.37 -13.79
N ILE A 335 16.86 4.66 -12.66
CA ILE A 335 16.44 3.26 -12.57
C ILE A 335 15.50 3.10 -11.39
N PHE A 336 14.26 2.68 -11.68
CA PHE A 336 13.28 2.36 -10.67
C PHE A 336 12.53 1.08 -11.01
N VAL A 337 11.99 0.42 -10.00
CA VAL A 337 11.22 -0.82 -10.13
C VAL A 337 9.77 -0.51 -9.82
N ILE A 338 8.89 -0.83 -10.77
CA ILE A 338 7.44 -0.82 -10.60
C ILE A 338 7.01 -2.20 -10.16
N GLN A 339 6.19 -2.27 -9.13
CA GLN A 339 5.56 -3.50 -8.69
C GLN A 339 4.07 -3.34 -8.65
N VAL A 340 3.36 -4.32 -9.21
CA VAL A 340 1.92 -4.28 -9.32
C VAL A 340 1.32 -5.58 -8.81
N LEU A 341 0.37 -5.44 -7.88
CA LEU A 341 -0.50 -6.52 -7.48
C LEU A 341 -1.67 -6.62 -8.46
N LEU A 342 -1.98 -7.82 -8.94
CA LEU A 342 -2.98 -7.99 -9.98
C LEU A 342 -4.23 -8.74 -9.53
N ALA A 343 -5.35 -8.24 -10.04
CA ALA A 343 -6.64 -8.88 -9.99
C ALA A 343 -6.88 -9.76 -11.21
N LYS A 344 -7.36 -11.00 -11.02
CA LYS A 344 -7.84 -11.90 -12.09
C LYS A 344 -6.80 -12.17 -13.19
N SER A 345 -5.54 -12.39 -12.81
CA SER A 345 -4.48 -12.76 -13.76
C SER A 345 -4.78 -14.08 -14.46
N SER A 346 -4.62 -14.10 -15.79
CA SER A 346 -4.78 -15.30 -16.60
C SER A 346 -3.60 -16.27 -16.46
N THR A 347 -2.40 -15.72 -16.22
CA THR A 347 -1.15 -16.46 -16.02
C THR A 347 -0.94 -16.97 -14.59
N LYS A 348 -1.89 -16.73 -13.68
CA LYS A 348 -1.80 -16.99 -12.22
C LYS A 348 -0.66 -16.22 -11.53
N LYS A 349 -0.04 -15.24 -12.19
CA LYS A 349 0.93 -14.34 -11.54
C LYS A 349 0.16 -13.30 -10.73
N SER A 350 0.23 -13.41 -9.40
CA SER A 350 -0.39 -12.43 -8.51
C SER A 350 0.33 -11.09 -8.51
N ILE A 351 1.64 -11.09 -8.80
CA ILE A 351 2.51 -9.90 -8.78
C ILE A 351 3.36 -9.88 -10.06
N GLN A 352 3.43 -8.71 -10.70
CA GLN A 352 4.37 -8.40 -11.79
C GLN A 352 5.30 -7.27 -11.36
N CYS A 353 6.57 -7.35 -11.80
CA CYS A 353 7.60 -6.37 -11.52
C CYS A 353 8.22 -5.89 -12.83
N PHE A 354 8.45 -4.60 -12.96
CA PHE A 354 9.04 -3.98 -14.15
C PHE A 354 10.21 -3.10 -13.74
N GLN A 355 11.38 -3.32 -14.32
CA GLN A 355 12.46 -2.36 -14.25
C GLN A 355 12.25 -1.29 -15.31
N VAL A 356 12.36 -0.05 -14.89
CA VAL A 356 12.25 1.11 -15.75
C VAL A 356 13.59 1.83 -15.73
N VAL A 357 14.17 2.02 -16.91
CA VAL A 357 15.44 2.71 -17.11
C VAL A 357 15.20 3.91 -18.02
N SER A 358 15.51 5.11 -17.54
CA SER A 358 15.45 6.35 -18.33
C SER A 358 16.85 6.94 -18.46
N ASP A 359 17.27 7.33 -19.65
CA ASP A 359 18.53 8.07 -19.88
C ASP A 359 18.34 9.60 -19.76
N GLY A 360 17.19 10.05 -19.23
CA GLY A 360 16.82 11.46 -19.04
C GLY A 360 16.44 12.22 -20.33
N ARG A 361 16.97 11.82 -21.49
CA ARG A 361 16.81 12.51 -22.79
C ARG A 361 16.16 11.66 -23.89
N GLY A 362 16.17 10.34 -23.75
CA GLY A 362 15.66 9.37 -24.72
C GLY A 362 14.43 8.60 -24.24
N PRO A 363 13.97 7.63 -25.03
CA PRO A 363 12.80 6.82 -24.68
C PRO A 363 13.10 5.94 -23.47
N ILE A 364 12.13 5.84 -22.56
CA ILE A 364 12.20 4.97 -21.40
C ILE A 364 12.27 3.51 -21.86
N ARG A 365 13.23 2.76 -21.34
CA ARG A 365 13.34 1.32 -21.53
C ARG A 365 12.66 0.61 -20.37
N ILE A 366 11.78 -0.32 -20.70
CA ILE A 366 11.05 -1.09 -19.69
C ILE A 366 11.32 -2.57 -19.95
N ALA A 367 11.79 -3.24 -18.91
CA ALA A 367 11.94 -4.69 -18.91
C ALA A 367 11.04 -5.24 -17.79
N GLU A 368 10.11 -6.13 -18.13
CA GLU A 368 9.48 -6.94 -17.09
C GLU A 368 10.60 -7.79 -16.46
N ILE A 369 10.79 -7.68 -15.15
CA ILE A 369 11.70 -8.56 -14.41
C ILE A 369 10.92 -9.87 -14.22
N ILE A 370 10.90 -10.69 -15.28
CA ILE A 370 10.08 -11.90 -15.33
C ILE A 370 10.74 -13.02 -14.54
N THR A 371 9.90 -13.70 -13.76
CA THR A 371 9.98 -15.10 -13.35
C THR A 371 10.61 -15.43 -12.01
N LYS A 372 11.90 -15.27 -11.71
CA LYS A 372 12.46 -15.90 -10.48
C LYS A 372 11.79 -15.42 -9.19
N ILE A 373 11.60 -14.11 -9.00
CA ILE A 373 10.92 -13.55 -7.82
C ILE A 373 9.44 -13.94 -7.78
N SER A 374 8.71 -13.72 -8.88
CA SER A 374 7.28 -14.05 -8.95
C SER A 374 7.04 -15.56 -8.84
N LYS A 375 7.91 -16.39 -9.41
CA LYS A 375 7.88 -17.86 -9.35
C LYS A 375 8.24 -18.36 -7.95
N LYS A 376 9.34 -17.90 -7.34
CA LYS A 376 9.72 -18.23 -5.96
C LYS A 376 8.60 -17.84 -4.99
N PHE A 377 8.05 -16.63 -5.12
CA PHE A 377 6.89 -16.20 -4.34
C PHE A 377 5.65 -17.08 -4.58
N ASN A 378 5.30 -17.36 -5.84
CA ASN A 378 4.14 -18.21 -6.16
C ASN A 378 4.36 -19.68 -5.76
N ASP A 379 5.59 -20.18 -5.81
CA ASP A 379 5.96 -21.54 -5.44
C ASP A 379 6.07 -21.68 -3.91
N ASP A 380 6.56 -20.67 -3.21
CA ASP A 380 6.46 -20.53 -1.75
C ASP A 380 4.97 -20.59 -1.37
N VAL A 381 4.12 -19.76 -1.99
CA VAL A 381 2.67 -19.79 -1.76
C VAL A 381 2.06 -21.17 -2.00
N LYS A 382 2.39 -21.86 -3.09
CA LYS A 382 1.91 -23.23 -3.37
C LYS A 382 2.47 -24.28 -2.42
N PHE A 383 3.74 -24.18 -2.04
CA PHE A 383 4.38 -25.05 -1.07
C PHE A 383 3.65 -24.96 0.27
N PHE A 384 3.29 -23.75 0.70
CA PHE A 384 2.44 -23.55 1.87
C PHE A 384 1.04 -24.14 1.70
N GLU A 385 0.40 -23.98 0.54
CA GLU A 385 -0.88 -24.66 0.24
C GLU A 385 -0.75 -26.19 0.36
N SER A 386 0.43 -26.75 0.06
CA SER A 386 0.71 -28.19 0.14
C SER A 386 0.97 -28.67 1.57
N ILE A 387 1.73 -27.93 2.38
CA ILE A 387 1.97 -28.23 3.81
C ILE A 387 0.65 -28.14 4.57
N GLU A 388 -0.13 -27.08 4.35
CA GLU A 388 -1.40 -26.86 5.04
C GLU A 388 -2.42 -27.95 4.67
N LYS A 389 -2.46 -28.38 3.41
CA LYS A 389 -3.29 -29.52 2.98
C LYS A 389 -2.85 -30.83 3.65
N SER A 390 -1.55 -31.09 3.75
CA SER A 390 -1.02 -32.24 4.49
C SER A 390 -1.41 -32.19 5.96
N TYR A 391 -1.38 -31.01 6.58
CA TYR A 391 -1.78 -30.81 7.97
C TYR A 391 -3.30 -30.94 8.16
N GLU A 392 -4.12 -30.43 7.24
CA GLU A 392 -5.57 -30.65 7.23
C GLU A 392 -5.90 -32.14 7.08
N ASP A 393 -5.21 -32.86 6.19
CA ASP A 393 -5.38 -34.30 5.98
C ASP A 393 -4.97 -35.09 7.24
N GLU A 394 -3.88 -34.71 7.92
CA GLU A 394 -3.46 -35.29 9.21
C GLU A 394 -4.46 -34.99 10.35
N VAL A 395 -4.97 -33.77 10.44
CA VAL A 395 -5.97 -33.38 11.46
C VAL A 395 -7.32 -34.06 11.20
N ILE A 396 -7.72 -34.25 9.94
CA ILE A 396 -8.90 -35.03 9.56
C ILE A 396 -8.68 -36.51 9.89
N ALA A 397 -7.50 -37.07 9.60
CA ALA A 397 -7.14 -38.43 9.98
C ALA A 397 -7.18 -38.61 11.51
N PHE A 398 -6.66 -37.66 12.28
CA PHE A 398 -6.68 -37.67 13.74
C PHE A 398 -8.10 -37.53 14.31
N ARG A 399 -8.94 -36.67 13.72
CA ARG A 399 -10.36 -36.56 14.09
C ARG A 399 -11.14 -37.83 13.75
N ASN A 400 -10.84 -38.49 12.64
CA ASN A 400 -11.47 -39.76 12.27
C ASN A 400 -11.01 -40.91 13.18
N LEU A 401 -9.73 -40.94 13.57
CA LEU A 401 -9.21 -41.84 14.61
C LEU A 401 -9.87 -41.59 15.98
N SER A 402 -10.07 -40.33 16.37
CA SER A 402 -10.77 -39.98 17.62
C SER A 402 -12.25 -40.35 17.62
N LYS A 403 -12.88 -40.44 16.45
CA LYS A 403 -14.26 -40.94 16.28
C LYS A 403 -14.36 -42.46 16.22
N GLN A 404 -13.26 -43.15 15.92
CA GLN A 404 -13.16 -44.60 15.97
C GLN A 404 -12.76 -45.14 17.36
N ALA A 405 -12.34 -44.26 18.29
CA ALA A 405 -12.17 -44.61 19.68
C ALA A 405 -13.57 -44.83 20.33
N HIS A 406 -13.88 -46.10 20.61
CA HIS A 406 -15.14 -46.52 21.21
C HIS A 406 -15.37 -45.90 22.61
N PRO A 407 -16.63 -45.66 23.03
CA PRO A 407 -16.94 -44.99 24.31
C PRO A 407 -16.65 -45.81 25.59
N ASN A 408 -16.04 -46.99 25.49
CA ASN A 408 -15.89 -47.92 26.63
C ASN A 408 -14.43 -48.25 26.99
N ALA A 409 -13.50 -47.32 26.79
CA ALA A 409 -12.16 -47.44 27.33
C ALA A 409 -11.93 -46.34 28.39
N PHE A 410 -12.47 -46.60 29.59
CA PHE A 410 -12.00 -46.00 30.83
C PHE A 410 -11.21 -47.05 31.60
#